data_AF-G8JR11-F1
#
_entry.id   AF-G8JR11-F1
#
_cell.length_a   1.000
_cell.length_b   1.000
_cell.length_c   1.000
_cell.angle_alpha   90.00
_cell.angle_beta   90.00
_cell.angle_gamma   90.00
#
_symmetry.space_group_name_H-M   'P 1'
#
loop_
_entity.id
_entity.type
_entity.pdbx_description
1 polymer ?
#
loop_
_entity_poly.entity_id
_entity_poly.type
_entity_poly.pdbx_seq_one_letter_code
_entity_poly.pdbx_strand_id
1 'polypeptide(L)'
;MNRRLQRFRSASECFLFLLCPSILVVGNVISLLSISDFWVANKDGILNVWFVKRGWFWTSVIAWWCQIRYGDLSHTNIKRTLIRYILLTVWWFTFTQSVWVGVAPIMDLVFKLTGGHCSFDVFDQAMVVSEKFQDSEPRRLGSLKKLVKWFSERRDGNAGMGEETVYWLNCRLGEGPCENTSPSNSAMNSFISEALNNAYPIDNGQMCRKLGGYWTGGHDPSGHVFLITLMTMFLIGELRLFSDKVGRRLRSTSYTYFRMSFAYVKELLNNGLVWNLIDDDDSDQTPLILKTLVYPPLKCFWTLFKIIILLVTYIIWENPVIFLIGLIFTWLWAFFITCTMFHSLGEQLTGLIAAYIVVSLIYWYIY
;
A
#
# COMPACT_ATOMS: atom_id res chain seq x y z
N MET A 1 -18.41 -0.82 38.56
CA MET A 1 -17.62 -1.05 37.32
C MET A 1 -16.39 -1.89 37.68
N ASN A 2 -16.24 -3.09 37.09
CA ASN A 2 -15.42 -4.18 37.65
C ASN A 2 -13.90 -4.00 37.36
N ARG A 3 -13.03 -4.09 38.38
CA ARG A 3 -11.56 -3.86 38.24
C ARG A 3 -10.88 -4.74 37.17
N ARG A 4 -11.42 -5.95 36.91
CA ARG A 4 -10.96 -6.84 35.83
C ARG A 4 -11.23 -6.27 34.43
N LEU A 5 -12.36 -5.59 34.22
CA LEU A 5 -12.69 -4.94 32.95
C LEU A 5 -11.80 -3.72 32.70
N GLN A 6 -11.47 -2.94 33.73
CA GLN A 6 -10.49 -1.84 33.62
C GLN A 6 -9.08 -2.33 33.29
N ARG A 7 -8.62 -3.43 33.89
CA ARG A 7 -7.27 -3.98 33.66
C ARG A 7 -7.11 -4.60 32.27
N PHE A 8 -8.13 -5.30 31.76
CA PHE A 8 -8.14 -5.80 30.37
C PHE A 8 -8.20 -4.66 29.34
N ARG A 9 -8.93 -3.59 29.66
CA ARG A 9 -9.00 -2.39 28.84
C ARG A 9 -7.64 -1.70 28.73
N SER A 10 -6.91 -1.53 29.84
CA SER A 10 -5.58 -0.89 29.80
C SER A 10 -4.53 -1.73 29.06
N ALA A 11 -4.51 -3.06 29.24
CA ALA A 11 -3.52 -3.92 28.57
C ALA A 11 -3.71 -3.94 27.05
N SER A 12 -4.96 -3.98 26.57
CA SER A 12 -5.27 -3.95 25.14
C SER A 12 -5.07 -2.56 24.51
N GLU A 13 -5.22 -1.48 25.29
CA GLU A 13 -4.83 -0.13 24.89
C GLU A 13 -3.30 -0.02 24.76
N CYS A 14 -2.54 -0.50 25.74
CA CYS A 14 -1.08 -0.54 25.65
C CYS A 14 -0.61 -1.32 24.41
N PHE A 15 -1.21 -2.48 24.12
CA PHE A 15 -0.88 -3.25 22.93
C PHE A 15 -1.07 -2.44 21.63
N LEU A 16 -2.19 -1.73 21.50
CA LEU A 16 -2.48 -0.91 20.32
C LEU A 16 -1.42 0.19 20.10
N PHE A 17 -1.00 0.87 21.17
CA PHE A 17 -0.02 1.96 21.09
C PHE A 17 1.44 1.49 21.03
N LEU A 18 1.75 0.26 21.42
CA LEU A 18 3.12 -0.28 21.40
C LEU A 18 3.42 -1.13 20.15
N LEU A 19 2.40 -1.52 19.38
CA LEU A 19 2.59 -2.40 18.23
C LEU A 19 3.48 -1.77 17.15
N CYS A 20 3.16 -0.56 16.67
CA CYS A 20 3.96 0.09 15.62
C CYS A 20 5.37 0.51 16.11
N PRO A 21 5.54 1.09 17.32
CA PRO A 21 6.86 1.37 17.87
C PRO A 21 7.72 0.11 18.02
N SER A 22 7.15 -1.00 18.47
CA SER A 22 7.91 -2.25 18.63
C SER A 22 8.38 -2.79 17.28
N ILE A 23 7.55 -2.75 16.24
CA ILE A 23 7.96 -3.15 14.88
C ILE A 23 9.03 -2.20 14.32
N LEU A 24 8.94 -0.89 14.59
CA LEU A 24 9.95 0.07 14.16
C LEU A 24 11.31 -0.26 14.77
N VAL A 25 11.35 -0.52 16.09
CA VAL A 25 12.58 -0.92 16.79
C VAL A 25 13.13 -2.22 16.23
N VAL A 26 12.30 -3.27 16.11
CA VAL A 26 12.72 -4.57 15.58
C VAL A 26 13.23 -4.46 14.15
N GLY A 27 12.52 -3.72 13.28
CA GLY A 27 12.92 -3.50 11.89
C GLY A 27 14.27 -2.79 11.76
N ASN A 28 14.50 -1.74 12.56
CA ASN A 28 15.78 -1.03 12.55
C ASN A 28 16.92 -1.88 13.11
N VAL A 29 16.68 -2.68 14.17
CA VAL A 29 17.68 -3.64 14.68
C VAL A 29 18.05 -4.65 13.60
N ILE A 30 17.07 -5.19 12.86
CA ILE A 30 17.31 -6.14 11.76
C ILE A 30 18.08 -5.49 10.61
N SER A 31 17.78 -4.23 10.28
CA SER A 31 18.50 -3.44 9.28
C SER A 31 19.97 -3.24 9.68
N LEU A 32 20.23 -2.91 10.95
CA LEU A 32 21.59 -2.77 11.50
C LEU A 32 22.40 -4.07 11.51
N LEU A 33 21.72 -5.21 11.64
CA LEU A 33 22.35 -6.53 11.58
C LEU A 33 22.56 -7.02 10.13
N SER A 34 22.22 -6.22 9.12
CA SER A 34 22.30 -6.57 7.68
C SER A 34 21.56 -7.88 7.32
N ILE A 35 20.60 -8.32 8.14
CA ILE A 35 19.74 -9.48 7.87
C ILE A 35 18.73 -9.14 6.75
N SER A 36 18.56 -7.85 6.44
CA SER A 36 17.73 -7.35 5.35
C SER A 36 18.11 -7.87 3.97
N ASP A 37 19.38 -8.24 3.74
CA ASP A 37 19.89 -8.67 2.42
C ASP A 37 19.26 -9.99 1.94
N PHE A 38 18.62 -10.75 2.85
CA PHE A 38 17.86 -11.95 2.50
C PHE A 38 16.52 -11.66 1.80
N TRP A 39 16.03 -10.42 1.83
CA TRP A 39 14.70 -10.06 1.32
C TRP A 39 14.81 -9.15 0.10
N VAL A 40 14.31 -9.60 -1.04
CA VAL A 40 14.21 -8.76 -2.25
C VAL A 40 12.87 -8.02 -2.25
N ALA A 41 12.89 -6.71 -2.00
CA ALA A 41 11.71 -5.86 -2.04
C ALA A 41 11.57 -5.16 -3.41
N ASN A 42 10.58 -5.57 -4.20
CA ASN A 42 10.27 -4.88 -5.47
C ASN A 42 9.25 -3.75 -5.24
N LYS A 43 9.72 -2.50 -5.31
CA LYS A 43 8.90 -1.28 -5.14
C LYS A 43 7.78 -1.13 -6.18
N ASP A 44 7.87 -1.81 -7.32
CA ASP A 44 6.90 -1.74 -8.42
C ASP A 44 6.11 -3.04 -8.60
N GLY A 45 6.17 -3.96 -7.62
CA GLY A 45 5.40 -5.20 -7.64
C GLY A 45 3.88 -4.96 -7.64
N ILE A 46 3.14 -5.90 -8.25
CA ILE A 46 1.67 -5.86 -8.39
C ILE A 46 0.98 -5.65 -7.04
N LEU A 47 1.43 -6.35 -5.99
CA LEU A 47 0.91 -6.20 -4.63
C LEU A 47 1.11 -4.78 -4.08
N ASN A 48 2.27 -4.16 -4.30
CA ASN A 48 2.53 -2.81 -3.83
C ASN A 48 1.63 -1.79 -4.55
N VAL A 49 1.44 -1.94 -5.87
CA VAL A 49 0.63 -1.03 -6.67
C VAL A 49 -0.87 -1.13 -6.35
N TRP A 50 -1.39 -2.34 -6.21
CA TRP A 50 -2.83 -2.56 -6.01
C TRP A 50 -3.27 -2.50 -4.55
N PHE A 51 -2.45 -2.96 -3.62
CA PHE A 51 -2.79 -2.96 -2.19
C PHE A 51 -2.19 -1.77 -1.46
N VAL A 52 -0.87 -1.66 -1.40
CA VAL A 52 -0.18 -0.68 -0.54
C VAL A 52 -0.46 0.76 -1.00
N LYS A 53 -0.30 1.07 -2.29
CA LYS A 53 -0.57 2.41 -2.85
C LYS A 53 -2.05 2.81 -2.76
N ARG A 54 -2.98 1.84 -2.64
CA ARG A 54 -4.42 2.06 -2.45
C ARG A 54 -4.88 1.60 -1.07
N GLY A 55 -4.00 1.60 -0.07
CA GLY A 55 -4.29 0.96 1.22
C GLY A 55 -5.47 1.55 1.96
N TRP A 56 -5.71 2.87 1.81
CA TRP A 56 -6.81 3.54 2.52
C TRP A 56 -8.16 3.08 2.01
N PHE A 57 -8.28 2.94 0.69
CA PHE A 57 -9.48 2.39 0.07
C PHE A 57 -9.82 1.00 0.62
N TRP A 58 -8.87 0.07 0.63
CA TRP A 58 -9.10 -1.29 1.13
C TRP A 58 -9.40 -1.32 2.62
N THR A 59 -8.70 -0.50 3.39
CA THR A 59 -8.96 -0.31 4.83
C THR A 59 -10.40 0.15 5.07
N SER A 60 -10.87 1.14 4.32
CA SER A 60 -12.24 1.64 4.42
C SER A 60 -13.27 0.57 4.05
N VAL A 61 -13.11 -0.09 2.89
CA VAL A 61 -14.07 -1.10 2.41
C VAL A 61 -14.24 -2.22 3.43
N ILE A 62 -13.12 -2.78 3.93
CA ILE A 62 -13.16 -3.92 4.85
C ILE A 62 -13.61 -3.49 6.26
N ALA A 63 -13.19 -2.31 6.73
CA ALA A 63 -13.65 -1.79 8.02
C ALA A 63 -15.17 -1.57 8.02
N TRP A 64 -15.72 -0.91 7.00
CA TRP A 64 -17.16 -0.67 6.89
C TRP A 64 -17.94 -1.97 6.70
N TRP A 65 -17.41 -2.92 5.93
CA TRP A 65 -18.04 -4.24 5.80
C TRP A 65 -18.11 -4.95 7.15
N CYS A 66 -17.02 -4.98 7.92
CA CYS A 66 -17.02 -5.55 9.26
C CYS A 66 -17.95 -4.78 10.21
N GLN A 67 -18.01 -3.45 10.10
CA GLN A 67 -18.89 -2.62 10.91
C GLN A 67 -20.37 -2.90 10.63
N ILE A 68 -20.77 -3.04 9.38
CA ILE A 68 -22.15 -3.42 9.02
C ILE A 68 -22.46 -4.83 9.56
N ARG A 69 -21.46 -5.72 9.53
CA ARG A 69 -21.65 -7.13 9.84
C ARG A 69 -21.67 -7.47 11.33
N TYR A 70 -20.80 -6.83 12.10
CA TYR A 70 -20.54 -7.12 13.50
C TYR A 70 -20.78 -5.92 14.41
N GLY A 71 -20.84 -4.71 13.86
CA GLY A 71 -21.04 -3.49 14.61
C GLY A 71 -22.37 -3.49 15.36
N ASP A 72 -22.39 -2.73 16.44
CA ASP A 72 -23.66 -2.38 17.06
C ASP A 72 -24.30 -1.24 16.27
N LEU A 73 -25.48 -1.48 15.68
CA LEU A 73 -26.18 -0.47 14.89
C LEU A 73 -26.76 0.67 15.75
N SER A 74 -26.48 0.69 17.05
CA SER A 74 -26.73 1.84 17.91
C SER A 74 -26.17 3.12 17.29
N HIS A 75 -27.05 4.11 17.11
CA HIS A 75 -26.70 5.42 16.53
C HIS A 75 -25.48 6.06 17.19
N THR A 76 -25.29 5.87 18.50
CA THR A 76 -24.16 6.45 19.24
C THR A 76 -22.83 5.84 18.83
N ASN A 77 -22.76 4.51 18.65
CA ASN A 77 -21.52 3.82 18.30
C ASN A 77 -21.13 4.05 16.84
N ILE A 78 -22.10 4.02 15.91
CA ILE A 78 -21.85 4.35 14.50
C ILE A 78 -21.34 5.78 14.38
N LYS A 79 -21.97 6.75 15.06
CA LYS A 79 -21.52 8.15 15.05
C LYS A 79 -20.07 8.27 15.52
N ARG A 80 -19.67 7.61 16.60
CA ARG A 80 -18.28 7.60 17.08
C ARG A 80 -17.32 6.99 16.06
N THR A 81 -17.63 5.84 15.46
CA THR A 81 -16.80 5.25 14.40
C THR A 81 -16.69 6.17 13.18
N LEU A 82 -17.79 6.78 12.75
CA LEU A 82 -17.81 7.69 11.61
C LEU A 82 -16.95 8.94 11.86
N ILE A 83 -17.07 9.57 13.04
CA ILE A 83 -16.24 10.73 13.40
C ILE A 83 -14.76 10.35 13.39
N ARG A 84 -14.39 9.21 13.99
CA ARG A 84 -12.99 8.72 13.98
C ARG A 84 -12.49 8.52 12.55
N TYR A 85 -13.27 7.85 11.71
CA TYR A 85 -12.93 7.63 10.30
C TYR A 85 -12.75 8.93 9.53
N ILE A 86 -13.64 9.92 9.72
CA ILE A 86 -13.55 11.23 9.06
C ILE A 86 -12.29 11.97 9.51
N LEU A 87 -12.03 12.04 10.82
CA LEU A 87 -10.84 12.73 11.34
C LEU A 87 -9.54 12.10 10.82
N LEU A 88 -9.46 10.77 10.79
CA LEU A 88 -8.30 10.06 10.24
C LEU A 88 -8.15 10.26 8.72
N THR A 89 -9.28 10.27 7.98
CA THR A 89 -9.27 10.52 6.53
C THR A 89 -8.80 11.93 6.22
N VAL A 90 -9.32 12.93 6.93
CA VAL A 90 -8.89 14.33 6.79
C VAL A 90 -7.42 14.45 7.13
N TRP A 91 -6.96 13.83 8.22
CA TRP A 91 -5.55 13.87 8.59
C TRP A 91 -4.64 13.26 7.52
N TRP A 92 -4.96 12.06 7.05
CA TRP A 92 -4.24 11.42 5.96
C TRP A 92 -4.18 12.31 4.70
N PHE A 93 -5.34 12.86 4.32
CA PHE A 93 -5.45 13.69 3.13
C PHE A 93 -4.61 14.97 3.26
N THR A 94 -4.70 15.67 4.40
CA THR A 94 -3.89 16.88 4.66
C THR A 94 -2.39 16.60 4.73
N PHE A 95 -2.00 15.45 5.26
CA PHE A 95 -0.60 15.10 5.40
C PHE A 95 0.07 14.74 4.07
N THR A 96 -0.66 14.04 3.19
CA THR A 96 -0.09 13.41 1.98
C THR A 96 -0.54 14.03 0.66
N GLN A 97 -1.69 14.70 0.61
CA GLN A 97 -2.27 15.27 -0.62
C GLN A 97 -2.27 16.79 -0.57
N SER A 98 -2.21 17.42 -1.75
CA SER A 98 -2.42 18.86 -1.87
C SER A 98 -3.91 19.16 -1.67
N VAL A 99 -4.22 19.78 -0.53
CA VAL A 99 -5.61 20.00 -0.09
C VAL A 99 -6.30 21.11 -0.90
N TRP A 100 -5.53 22.13 -1.29
CA TRP A 100 -6.02 23.31 -1.98
C TRP A 100 -5.09 23.68 -3.13
N VAL A 101 -5.63 24.36 -4.15
CA VAL A 101 -4.82 24.91 -5.24
C VAL A 101 -3.77 25.85 -4.65
N GLY A 102 -2.49 25.50 -4.81
CA GLY A 102 -1.37 26.27 -4.29
C GLY A 102 -0.95 25.95 -2.85
N VAL A 103 -1.51 24.92 -2.20
CA VAL A 103 -1.05 24.45 -0.89
C VAL A 103 -0.44 23.06 -1.00
N ALA A 104 0.87 22.99 -0.78
CA ALA A 104 1.61 21.75 -0.73
C ALA A 104 1.18 20.85 0.45
N PRO A 105 1.28 19.52 0.33
CA PRO A 105 1.08 18.60 1.45
C PRO A 105 1.97 18.94 2.64
N ILE A 106 1.53 18.60 3.87
CA ILE A 106 2.33 18.85 5.09
C ILE A 106 3.73 18.21 4.98
N MET A 107 3.83 16.99 4.44
CA MET A 107 5.13 16.33 4.26
C MET A 107 6.08 17.12 3.34
N ASP A 108 5.56 17.66 2.23
CA ASP A 108 6.36 18.44 1.27
C ASP A 108 6.73 19.82 1.83
N LEU A 109 5.88 20.39 2.70
CA LEU A 109 6.18 21.60 3.44
C LEU A 109 7.32 21.37 4.45
N VAL A 110 7.26 20.29 5.24
CA VAL A 110 8.33 19.90 6.16
C VAL A 110 9.64 19.69 5.40
N PHE A 111 9.59 19.04 4.24
CA PHE A 111 10.75 18.84 3.40
C PHE A 111 11.41 20.15 2.96
N LYS A 112 10.61 21.11 2.48
CA LYS A 112 11.15 22.43 2.10
C LYS A 112 11.65 23.25 3.29
N LEU A 113 10.93 23.22 4.42
CA LEU A 113 11.34 23.92 5.64
C LEU A 113 12.67 23.41 6.19
N THR A 114 13.02 22.15 5.91
CA THR A 114 14.28 21.53 6.33
C THR A 114 15.41 21.69 5.30
N GLY A 115 15.23 22.54 4.28
CA GLY A 115 16.24 22.85 3.26
C GLY A 115 16.09 22.08 1.94
N GLY A 116 15.03 21.29 1.82
CA GLY A 116 14.75 20.52 0.63
C GLY A 116 14.33 21.36 -0.58
N HIS A 117 14.76 20.93 -1.76
CA HIS A 117 14.49 21.61 -3.03
C HIS A 117 14.39 20.60 -4.18
N CYS A 118 13.87 21.08 -5.32
CA CYS A 118 13.91 20.34 -6.57
C CYS A 118 15.25 20.61 -7.27
N SER A 119 16.02 19.56 -7.57
CA SER A 119 17.28 19.67 -8.31
C SER A 119 17.16 19.12 -9.73
N PHE A 120 17.96 19.70 -10.61
CA PHE A 120 18.13 19.35 -12.02
C PHE A 120 19.62 19.15 -12.35
N ASP A 121 20.36 18.43 -11.51
CA ASP A 121 21.75 18.06 -11.74
C ASP A 121 21.88 16.95 -12.82
N VAL A 122 21.44 17.26 -14.05
CA VAL A 122 21.30 16.29 -15.14
C VAL A 122 22.66 15.76 -15.61
N PHE A 123 23.62 16.65 -15.82
CA PHE A 123 24.92 16.31 -16.40
C PHE A 123 26.06 16.31 -15.36
N ASP A 124 26.98 15.36 -15.49
CA ASP A 124 28.23 15.30 -14.73
C ASP A 124 29.37 16.09 -15.42
N GLN A 125 30.60 15.98 -14.90
CA GLN A 125 31.76 16.68 -15.47
C GLN A 125 32.13 16.20 -16.88
N ALA A 126 31.83 14.95 -17.22
CA ALA A 126 32.06 14.36 -18.54
C ALA A 126 30.87 14.60 -19.49
N MET A 127 29.89 15.41 -19.07
CA MET A 127 28.67 15.70 -19.80
C MET A 127 27.81 14.46 -20.07
N VAL A 128 27.99 13.43 -19.24
CA VAL A 128 27.17 12.22 -19.18
C VAL A 128 26.05 12.44 -18.16
N VAL A 129 24.98 11.64 -18.24
CA VAL A 129 23.90 11.71 -17.27
C VAL A 129 24.44 11.33 -15.90
N SER A 130 24.35 12.27 -14.96
CA SER A 130 24.84 12.11 -13.58
C SER A 130 24.19 10.90 -12.91
N GLU A 131 24.97 10.08 -12.21
CA GLU A 131 24.44 9.00 -11.38
C GLU A 131 23.59 9.51 -10.22
N LYS A 132 23.81 10.76 -9.80
CA LYS A 132 23.02 11.43 -8.75
C LYS A 132 21.67 11.91 -9.27
N PHE A 133 21.49 12.00 -10.57
CA PHE A 133 20.22 12.35 -11.19
C PHE A 133 19.30 11.13 -11.16
N GLN A 134 18.31 11.12 -10.26
CA GLN A 134 17.34 10.02 -10.06
C GLN A 134 17.94 8.67 -9.60
N ASP A 135 17.13 7.88 -8.88
CA ASP A 135 17.54 6.63 -8.23
C ASP A 135 17.64 5.42 -9.16
N SER A 136 17.04 5.46 -10.35
CA SER A 136 17.09 4.36 -11.31
C SER A 136 17.18 4.82 -12.76
N GLU A 137 17.79 3.99 -13.61
CA GLU A 137 17.96 4.28 -15.03
C GLU A 137 16.62 4.52 -15.77
N PRO A 138 15.54 3.73 -15.55
CA PRO A 138 14.24 4.05 -16.15
C PRO A 138 13.69 5.43 -15.72
N ARG A 139 13.95 5.85 -14.48
CA ARG A 139 13.54 7.17 -13.97
C ARG A 139 14.40 8.29 -14.55
N ARG A 140 15.69 8.05 -14.77
CA ARG A 140 16.59 8.96 -15.50
C ARG A 140 16.08 9.21 -16.91
N LEU A 141 15.89 8.15 -17.70
CA LEU A 141 15.40 8.23 -19.07
C LEU A 141 14.02 8.91 -19.15
N GLY A 142 13.09 8.54 -18.25
CA GLY A 142 11.78 9.18 -18.18
C GLY A 142 11.85 10.67 -17.82
N SER A 143 12.83 11.10 -17.04
CA SER A 143 13.06 12.50 -16.67
C SER A 143 13.67 13.30 -17.81
N LEU A 144 14.67 12.73 -18.50
CA LEU A 144 15.26 13.32 -19.70
C LEU A 144 14.20 13.59 -20.78
N LYS A 145 13.32 12.62 -21.05
CA LYS A 145 12.22 12.79 -22.00
C LYS A 145 11.27 13.94 -21.63
N LYS A 146 10.99 14.14 -20.34
CA LYS A 146 10.18 15.28 -19.87
C LYS A 146 10.87 16.60 -20.12
N LEU A 147 12.18 16.68 -19.85
CA LEU A 147 12.99 17.87 -20.10
C LEU A 147 13.04 18.19 -21.59
N VAL A 148 13.34 17.21 -22.45
CA VAL A 148 13.34 17.38 -23.91
C VAL A 148 12.00 17.92 -24.39
N LYS A 149 10.89 17.30 -23.96
CA LYS A 149 9.55 17.75 -24.31
C LYS A 149 9.32 19.20 -23.90
N TRP A 150 9.67 19.55 -22.67
CA TRP A 150 9.47 20.89 -22.12
C TRP A 150 10.25 21.97 -22.88
N PHE A 151 11.53 21.73 -23.15
CA PHE A 151 12.39 22.68 -23.87
C PHE A 151 12.03 22.75 -25.36
N SER A 152 11.62 21.64 -25.98
CA SER A 152 11.21 21.61 -27.39
C SER A 152 9.92 22.39 -27.63
N GLU A 153 8.94 22.31 -26.72
CA GLU A 153 7.67 23.04 -26.81
C GLU A 153 7.81 24.56 -26.59
N ARG A 154 8.92 25.02 -25.99
CA ARG A 154 9.17 26.42 -25.64
C ARG A 154 10.32 27.05 -26.43
N ARG A 155 10.72 26.42 -27.53
CA ARG A 155 11.87 26.81 -28.36
C ARG A 155 11.74 28.22 -28.97
N ASP A 156 10.52 28.73 -29.15
CA ASP A 156 10.26 29.98 -29.88
C ASP A 156 10.75 31.28 -29.19
N GLY A 157 11.31 31.21 -27.97
CA GLY A 157 11.72 32.41 -27.20
C GLY A 157 13.16 32.46 -26.67
N ASN A 158 13.92 31.35 -26.70
CA ASN A 158 15.25 31.26 -26.06
C ASN A 158 16.32 30.85 -27.07
N ALA A 159 16.84 31.82 -27.85
CA ALA A 159 17.94 31.57 -28.77
C ALA A 159 19.24 31.24 -28.02
N GLY A 160 19.91 30.13 -28.39
CA GLY A 160 21.21 29.70 -27.84
C GLY A 160 21.11 28.52 -26.86
N MET A 161 21.14 28.80 -25.55
CA MET A 161 21.32 27.78 -24.51
C MET A 161 20.17 26.77 -24.41
N GLY A 162 18.95 27.16 -24.81
CA GLY A 162 17.81 26.25 -24.90
C GLY A 162 17.96 25.19 -26.01
N GLU A 163 18.49 25.58 -27.16
CA GLU A 163 18.73 24.66 -28.28
C GLU A 163 19.86 23.69 -27.98
N GLU A 164 20.94 24.20 -27.36
CA GLU A 164 22.06 23.40 -26.89
C GLU A 164 21.63 22.38 -25.83
N THR A 165 20.75 22.78 -24.91
CA THR A 165 20.16 21.88 -23.90
C THR A 165 19.40 20.73 -24.58
N VAL A 166 18.54 21.02 -25.57
CA VAL A 166 17.80 19.98 -26.31
C VAL A 166 18.75 19.04 -27.06
N TYR A 167 19.80 19.59 -27.67
CA TYR A 167 20.82 18.80 -28.37
C TYR A 167 21.47 17.78 -27.44
N TRP A 168 21.97 18.21 -26.29
CA TRP A 168 22.65 17.34 -25.33
C TRP A 168 21.70 16.32 -24.69
N LEU A 169 20.47 16.70 -24.39
CA LEU A 169 19.47 15.77 -23.88
C LEU A 169 19.13 14.68 -24.92
N ASN A 170 18.95 15.03 -26.20
CA ASN A 170 18.69 14.05 -27.27
C ASN A 170 19.88 13.13 -27.52
N CYS A 171 21.12 13.66 -27.50
CA CYS A 171 22.34 12.88 -27.52
C CYS A 171 22.34 11.79 -26.42
N ARG A 172 21.96 12.15 -25.18
CA ARG A 172 21.92 11.19 -24.06
C ARG A 172 20.73 10.24 -24.08
N LEU A 173 19.68 10.54 -24.84
CA LEU A 173 18.60 9.60 -25.14
C LEU A 173 18.94 8.65 -26.30
N GLY A 174 20.06 8.86 -27.00
CA GLY A 174 20.41 8.11 -28.21
C GLY A 174 19.65 8.58 -29.45
N GLU A 175 19.03 9.76 -29.40
CA GLU A 175 18.20 10.36 -30.46
C GLU A 175 18.97 11.44 -31.27
N GLY A 176 20.31 11.40 -31.29
CA GLY A 176 21.13 12.33 -32.07
C GLY A 176 22.65 12.18 -31.83
N PRO A 177 23.49 12.92 -32.59
CA PRO A 177 24.95 12.93 -32.41
C PRO A 177 25.37 13.69 -31.14
N CYS A 178 26.61 13.44 -30.67
CA CYS A 178 27.17 13.96 -29.42
C CYS A 178 28.52 14.69 -29.63
N GLU A 179 28.58 15.56 -30.63
CA GLU A 179 29.84 16.11 -31.18
C GLU A 179 30.00 17.63 -31.00
N ASN A 180 28.97 18.34 -30.53
CA ASN A 180 29.05 19.78 -30.31
C ASN A 180 30.02 20.16 -29.17
N THR A 181 30.55 21.39 -29.23
CA THR A 181 31.24 22.01 -28.10
C THR A 181 30.34 22.01 -26.88
N SER A 182 30.79 21.39 -25.81
CA SER A 182 30.00 21.28 -24.60
C SER A 182 30.02 22.60 -23.82
N PRO A 183 28.87 23.12 -23.36
CA PRO A 183 28.87 24.12 -22.31
C PRO A 183 29.41 23.48 -21.03
N SER A 184 29.95 24.27 -20.10
CA SER A 184 30.29 23.73 -18.79
C SER A 184 29.06 23.08 -18.17
N ASN A 185 29.18 21.87 -17.65
CA ASN A 185 28.10 21.12 -17.01
C ASN A 185 27.32 21.94 -15.97
N SER A 186 28.02 22.75 -15.19
CA SER A 186 27.44 23.67 -14.20
C SER A 186 26.54 24.72 -14.85
N ALA A 187 26.95 25.34 -15.95
CA ALA A 187 26.15 26.31 -16.68
C ALA A 187 24.85 25.67 -17.22
N MET A 188 24.93 24.46 -17.78
CA MET A 188 23.75 23.80 -18.33
C MET A 188 22.78 23.33 -17.25
N ASN A 189 23.27 22.71 -16.17
CA ASN A 189 22.41 22.32 -15.05
C ASN A 189 21.76 23.54 -14.39
N SER A 190 22.51 24.64 -14.24
CA SER A 190 21.99 25.91 -13.69
C SER A 190 20.92 26.51 -14.60
N PHE A 191 21.15 26.53 -15.91
CA PHE A 191 20.16 26.99 -16.89
C PHE A 191 18.88 26.16 -16.87
N ILE A 192 19.00 24.82 -16.83
CA ILE A 192 17.83 23.94 -16.73
C ILE A 192 17.03 24.24 -15.46
N SER A 193 17.72 24.35 -14.34
CA SER A 193 17.11 24.64 -13.05
C SER A 193 16.41 26.00 -13.04
N GLU A 194 17.09 27.05 -13.51
CA GLU A 194 16.55 28.42 -13.55
C GLU A 194 15.35 28.53 -14.49
N ALA A 195 15.43 27.98 -15.70
CA ALA A 195 14.35 28.01 -16.68
C ALA A 195 13.07 27.36 -16.14
N LEU A 196 13.19 26.24 -15.44
CA LEU A 196 12.05 25.51 -14.88
C LEU A 196 11.47 26.18 -13.63
N ASN A 197 12.32 26.70 -12.73
CA ASN A 197 11.89 27.44 -11.55
C ASN A 197 11.22 28.77 -11.90
N ASN A 198 11.68 29.45 -12.96
CA ASN A 198 11.05 30.69 -13.44
C ASN A 198 9.69 30.44 -14.10
N ALA A 199 9.52 29.27 -14.76
CA ALA A 199 8.27 28.93 -15.43
C ALA A 199 7.17 28.43 -14.50
N TYR A 200 7.53 27.79 -13.38
CA TYR A 200 6.57 27.20 -12.46
C TYR A 200 7.00 27.35 -10.99
N PRO A 201 6.06 27.68 -10.08
CA PRO A 201 6.33 27.55 -8.65
C PRO A 201 6.40 26.06 -8.29
N ILE A 202 7.61 25.53 -8.11
CA ILE A 202 7.84 24.13 -7.74
C ILE A 202 7.70 23.97 -6.22
N ASP A 203 6.46 23.87 -5.76
CA ASP A 203 6.12 23.88 -4.35
C ASP A 203 5.93 22.49 -3.72
N ASN A 204 5.97 21.42 -4.50
CA ASN A 204 5.72 20.07 -4.03
C ASN A 204 6.51 19.03 -4.85
N GLY A 205 6.73 17.86 -4.26
CA GLY A 205 7.55 16.82 -4.88
C GLY A 205 6.91 16.22 -6.14
N GLN A 206 5.58 16.24 -6.23
CA GLN A 206 4.87 15.75 -7.42
C GLN A 206 5.13 16.65 -8.63
N MET A 207 5.10 17.97 -8.45
CA MET A 207 5.41 18.97 -9.48
C MET A 207 6.86 18.86 -9.93
N CYS A 208 7.80 18.72 -8.99
CA CYS A 208 9.21 18.49 -9.30
C CYS A 208 9.40 17.26 -10.22
N ARG A 209 8.80 16.12 -9.85
CA ARG A 209 8.83 14.89 -10.67
C ARG A 209 8.11 15.04 -12.01
N LYS A 210 7.07 15.87 -12.09
CA LYS A 210 6.34 16.16 -13.34
C LYS A 210 7.22 16.91 -14.33
N LEU A 211 8.07 17.82 -13.85
CA LEU A 211 9.04 18.56 -14.65
C LEU A 211 10.31 17.75 -14.97
N GLY A 212 10.51 16.60 -14.34
CA GLY A 212 11.69 15.74 -14.54
C GLY A 212 12.84 16.00 -13.55
N GLY A 213 12.61 16.83 -12.53
CA GLY A 213 13.56 17.02 -11.44
C GLY A 213 13.47 15.89 -10.41
N TYR A 214 14.44 15.87 -9.50
CA TYR A 214 14.42 15.01 -8.32
C TYR A 214 14.42 15.85 -7.05
N TRP A 215 13.74 15.33 -6.03
CA TRP A 215 13.47 16.04 -4.77
C TRP A 215 14.57 15.66 -3.77
N THR A 216 15.42 16.62 -3.35
CA THR A 216 16.63 16.35 -2.56
C THR A 216 16.93 17.45 -1.52
N GLY A 217 17.79 17.14 -0.55
CA GLY A 217 18.35 18.10 0.41
C GLY A 217 17.51 18.36 1.67
N GLY A 218 16.28 17.85 1.74
CA GLY A 218 15.38 18.03 2.89
C GLY A 218 15.13 16.74 3.64
N HIS A 219 14.48 16.87 4.80
CA HIS A 219 13.96 15.76 5.59
C HIS A 219 12.57 15.39 5.10
N ASP A 220 12.39 14.18 4.54
CA ASP A 220 11.11 13.70 4.02
C ASP A 220 10.42 12.77 5.05
N PRO A 221 9.41 13.24 5.81
CA PRO A 221 8.69 12.37 6.75
C PRO A 221 8.11 11.16 6.01
N SER A 222 8.33 9.95 6.52
CA SER A 222 7.93 8.74 5.81
C SER A 222 6.40 8.63 5.73
N GLY A 223 5.85 8.97 4.56
CA GLY A 223 4.42 8.85 4.27
C GLY A 223 3.92 7.39 4.34
N HIS A 224 4.79 6.41 4.05
CA HIS A 224 4.46 4.98 4.18
C HIS A 224 4.28 4.58 5.64
N VAL A 225 5.26 4.89 6.51
CA VAL A 225 5.18 4.60 7.95
C VAL A 225 3.95 5.29 8.55
N PHE A 226 3.75 6.57 8.21
CA PHE A 226 2.60 7.35 8.62
C PHE A 226 1.28 6.66 8.25
N LEU A 227 1.08 6.38 6.97
CA LEU A 227 -0.20 5.90 6.44
C LEU A 227 -0.51 4.48 6.93
N ILE A 228 0.48 3.60 6.95
CA ILE A 228 0.34 2.23 7.43
C ILE A 228 0.02 2.20 8.94
N THR A 229 0.63 3.10 9.73
CA THR A 229 0.31 3.26 11.15
C THR A 229 -1.16 3.62 11.35
N LEU A 230 -1.67 4.62 10.60
CA LEU A 230 -3.07 5.04 10.68
C LEU A 230 -4.02 3.88 10.37
N MET A 231 -3.76 3.12 9.30
CA MET A 231 -4.60 1.98 8.91
C MET A 231 -4.60 0.88 9.95
N THR A 232 -3.41 0.47 10.42
CA THR A 232 -3.26 -0.57 11.43
C THR A 232 -3.98 -0.20 12.73
N MET A 233 -3.76 1.02 13.23
CA MET A 233 -4.38 1.46 14.48
C MET A 233 -5.90 1.62 14.35
N PHE A 234 -6.40 2.07 13.19
CA PHE A 234 -7.83 2.13 12.93
C PHE A 234 -8.47 0.74 12.93
N LEU A 235 -7.90 -0.21 12.18
CA LEU A 235 -8.48 -1.56 12.04
C LEU A 235 -8.42 -2.37 13.33
N ILE A 236 -7.30 -2.32 14.07
CA ILE A 236 -7.21 -2.98 15.38
C ILE A 236 -8.20 -2.33 16.35
N GLY A 237 -8.35 -1.01 16.28
CA GLY A 237 -9.37 -0.25 17.01
C GLY A 237 -10.79 -0.77 16.82
N GLU A 238 -11.23 -0.85 15.56
CA GLU A 238 -12.56 -1.35 15.20
C GLU A 238 -12.71 -2.82 15.57
N LEU A 239 -11.69 -3.66 15.32
CA LEU A 239 -11.71 -5.07 15.69
C LEU A 239 -11.94 -5.27 17.19
N ARG A 240 -11.35 -4.42 18.04
CA ARG A 240 -11.55 -4.50 19.49
C ARG A 240 -13.00 -4.23 19.87
N LEU A 241 -13.69 -3.30 19.20
CA LEU A 241 -15.08 -2.93 19.51
C LEU A 241 -16.07 -4.07 19.27
N PHE A 242 -15.83 -4.92 18.26
CA PHE A 242 -16.73 -6.03 17.92
C PHE A 242 -16.11 -7.42 18.13
N SER A 243 -14.97 -7.50 18.81
CA SER A 243 -14.22 -8.75 19.05
C SER A 243 -15.06 -9.88 19.66
N ASP A 244 -15.90 -9.58 20.66
CA ASP A 244 -16.78 -10.57 21.29
C ASP A 244 -17.87 -11.10 20.35
N LYS A 245 -18.40 -10.24 19.47
CA LYS A 245 -19.42 -10.62 18.47
C LYS A 245 -18.79 -11.47 17.38
N VAL A 246 -17.60 -11.06 16.92
CA VAL A 246 -16.78 -11.83 15.98
C VAL A 246 -16.47 -13.21 16.53
N GLY A 247 -15.95 -13.31 17.76
CA GLY A 247 -15.54 -14.60 18.35
C GLY A 247 -16.71 -15.59 18.45
N ARG A 248 -17.89 -15.12 18.88
CA ARG A 248 -19.10 -15.95 18.93
C ARG A 248 -19.55 -16.40 17.54
N ARG A 249 -19.57 -15.49 16.57
CA ARG A 249 -20.02 -15.80 15.20
C ARG A 249 -19.07 -16.71 14.45
N LEU A 250 -17.77 -16.45 14.54
CA LEU A 250 -16.73 -17.29 13.96
C LEU A 250 -16.85 -18.71 14.52
N ARG A 251 -16.88 -18.88 15.85
CA ARG A 251 -17.02 -20.21 16.46
C ARG A 251 -18.28 -20.95 16.01
N SER A 252 -19.43 -20.28 15.97
CA SER A 252 -20.70 -20.90 15.56
C SER A 252 -20.70 -21.28 14.08
N THR A 253 -20.26 -20.39 13.19
CA THR A 253 -20.25 -20.65 11.75
C THR A 253 -19.15 -21.63 11.34
N SER A 254 -17.96 -21.55 11.94
CA SER A 254 -16.85 -22.48 11.64
C SER A 254 -17.27 -23.92 11.85
N TYR A 255 -17.98 -24.24 12.95
CA TYR A 255 -18.42 -25.61 13.21
C TYR A 255 -19.41 -26.12 12.14
N THR A 256 -20.42 -25.31 11.80
CA THR A 256 -21.44 -25.68 10.79
C THR A 256 -20.82 -25.87 9.41
N TYR A 257 -20.02 -24.92 8.95
CA TYR A 257 -19.40 -24.97 7.63
C TYR A 257 -18.34 -26.08 7.56
N PHE A 258 -17.57 -26.31 8.63
CA PHE A 258 -16.63 -27.43 8.69
C PHE A 258 -17.34 -28.78 8.55
N ARG A 259 -18.47 -28.97 9.26
CA ARG A 259 -19.28 -30.19 9.16
C ARG A 259 -19.82 -30.40 7.74
N MET A 260 -20.32 -29.34 7.10
CA MET A 260 -20.82 -29.40 5.72
C MET A 260 -19.70 -29.70 4.71
N SER A 261 -18.56 -29.01 4.81
CA SER A 261 -17.37 -29.28 3.99
C SER A 261 -16.91 -30.73 4.14
N PHE A 262 -16.87 -31.25 5.37
CA PHE A 262 -16.47 -32.63 5.63
C PHE A 262 -17.43 -33.65 5.01
N ALA A 263 -18.73 -33.35 4.97
CA ALA A 263 -19.71 -34.19 4.26
C ALA A 263 -19.44 -34.22 2.75
N TYR A 264 -19.16 -33.08 2.12
CA TYR A 264 -18.81 -33.04 0.70
C TYR A 264 -17.46 -33.70 0.39
N VAL A 265 -16.46 -33.57 1.27
CA VAL A 265 -15.17 -34.27 1.13
C VAL A 265 -15.37 -35.78 1.22
N LYS A 266 -16.20 -36.26 2.15
CA LYS A 266 -16.58 -37.69 2.20
C LYS A 266 -17.27 -38.15 0.92
N GLU A 267 -18.20 -37.35 0.39
CA GLU A 267 -18.86 -37.63 -0.88
C GLU A 267 -17.85 -37.72 -2.04
N LEU A 268 -16.84 -36.86 -2.05
CA LEU A 268 -15.78 -36.86 -3.07
C LEU A 268 -14.90 -38.12 -2.99
N LEU A 269 -14.53 -38.54 -1.78
CA LEU A 269 -13.75 -39.76 -1.54
C LEU A 269 -14.53 -41.03 -1.87
N ASN A 270 -15.86 -41.02 -1.68
CA ASN A 270 -16.73 -42.14 -1.99
C ASN A 270 -17.10 -42.22 -3.49
N ASN A 271 -16.79 -41.20 -4.30
CA ASN A 271 -17.11 -41.14 -5.73
C ASN A 271 -16.11 -41.92 -6.62
N GLY A 272 -15.52 -42.99 -6.08
CA GLY A 272 -14.53 -43.81 -6.78
C GLY A 272 -15.16 -44.79 -7.77
N LEU A 273 -14.44 -45.07 -8.86
CA LEU A 273 -14.81 -46.07 -9.89
C LEU A 273 -15.18 -47.43 -9.28
N VAL A 274 -14.42 -47.85 -8.27
CA VAL A 274 -14.61 -49.12 -7.57
C VAL A 274 -15.95 -49.19 -6.83
N TRP A 275 -16.37 -48.09 -6.19
CA TRP A 275 -17.63 -48.05 -5.45
C TRP A 275 -18.86 -48.09 -6.38
N ASN A 276 -18.79 -47.41 -7.54
CA ASN A 276 -19.89 -47.42 -8.52
C ASN A 276 -20.06 -48.76 -9.26
N LEU A 277 -19.02 -49.60 -9.29
CA LEU A 277 -19.08 -50.97 -9.83
C LEU A 277 -19.57 -51.98 -8.79
N ILE A 278 -19.37 -51.70 -7.50
CA ILE A 278 -19.83 -52.55 -6.39
C ILE A 278 -21.32 -52.30 -6.09
N ASP A 279 -21.79 -51.07 -6.27
CA ASP A 279 -23.18 -50.63 -6.02
C ASP A 279 -24.10 -50.86 -7.25
N ASP A 280 -23.80 -51.86 -8.08
CA ASP A 280 -24.56 -52.16 -9.30
C ASP A 280 -25.89 -52.82 -8.95
N ASP A 281 -26.93 -51.99 -8.82
CA ASP A 281 -28.31 -52.43 -8.64
C ASP A 281 -28.89 -52.94 -9.98
N ASP A 282 -29.38 -54.17 -9.99
CA ASP A 282 -29.84 -54.94 -11.17
C ASP A 282 -31.07 -54.30 -11.88
N SER A 283 -31.60 -53.19 -11.33
CA SER A 283 -32.81 -52.50 -11.79
C SER A 283 -32.55 -51.28 -12.71
N ASP A 284 -31.31 -50.83 -12.84
CA ASP A 284 -30.96 -49.56 -13.50
C ASP A 284 -30.59 -49.76 -14.99
N GLN A 285 -31.41 -49.21 -15.90
CA GLN A 285 -31.21 -49.32 -17.36
C GLN A 285 -30.14 -48.36 -17.92
N THR A 286 -29.38 -47.66 -17.07
CA THR A 286 -28.35 -46.72 -17.55
C THR A 286 -27.18 -47.45 -18.23
N PRO A 287 -26.70 -46.97 -19.39
CA PRO A 287 -25.59 -47.60 -20.09
C PRO A 287 -24.31 -47.55 -19.24
N LEU A 288 -23.62 -48.70 -19.14
CA LEU A 288 -22.42 -48.89 -18.32
C LEU A 288 -21.34 -47.81 -18.55
N ILE A 289 -21.19 -47.34 -19.79
CA ILE A 289 -20.26 -46.27 -20.17
C ILE A 289 -20.62 -44.94 -19.47
N LEU A 290 -21.90 -44.63 -19.37
CA LEU A 290 -22.37 -43.41 -18.71
C LEU A 290 -22.15 -43.51 -17.19
N LYS A 291 -22.46 -44.67 -16.58
CA LYS A 291 -22.28 -44.98 -15.15
C LYS A 291 -20.81 -44.94 -14.70
N THR A 292 -19.90 -45.41 -15.55
CA THR A 292 -18.47 -45.52 -15.20
C THR A 292 -17.64 -44.31 -15.63
N LEU A 293 -17.98 -43.66 -16.75
CA LEU A 293 -17.10 -42.69 -17.40
C LEU A 293 -17.63 -41.25 -17.35
N VAL A 294 -18.95 -41.05 -17.25
CA VAL A 294 -19.58 -39.72 -17.33
C VAL A 294 -20.12 -39.25 -15.98
N TYR A 295 -20.92 -40.07 -15.28
CA TYR A 295 -21.50 -39.67 -13.99
C TYR A 295 -20.46 -39.37 -12.89
N PRO A 296 -19.38 -40.16 -12.71
CA PRO A 296 -18.39 -39.89 -11.65
C PRO A 296 -17.65 -38.55 -11.80
N PRO A 297 -17.08 -38.17 -12.96
CA PRO A 297 -16.43 -36.88 -13.09
C PRO A 297 -17.43 -35.71 -12.98
N LEU A 298 -18.67 -35.89 -13.46
CA LEU A 298 -19.70 -34.86 -13.35
C LEU A 298 -20.11 -34.64 -11.88
N LYS A 299 -20.33 -35.71 -11.12
CA LYS A 299 -20.60 -35.65 -9.67
C LYS A 299 -19.43 -35.02 -8.91
N CYS A 300 -18.19 -35.39 -9.26
CA CYS A 300 -16.98 -34.78 -8.69
C CYS A 300 -16.95 -33.26 -8.93
N PHE A 301 -17.19 -32.83 -10.16
CA PHE A 301 -17.25 -31.42 -10.53
C PHE A 301 -18.31 -30.66 -9.73
N TRP A 302 -19.54 -31.17 -9.65
CA TRP A 302 -20.61 -30.53 -8.86
C TRP A 302 -20.30 -30.47 -7.37
N THR A 303 -19.69 -31.52 -6.81
CA THR A 303 -19.30 -31.54 -5.40
C THR A 303 -18.16 -30.55 -5.12
N LEU A 304 -17.15 -30.45 -6.00
CA LEU A 304 -16.12 -29.42 -5.92
C LEU A 304 -16.72 -28.01 -6.02
N PHE A 305 -17.66 -27.80 -6.94
CA PHE A 305 -18.35 -26.52 -7.09
C PHE A 305 -19.12 -26.13 -5.82
N LYS A 306 -19.82 -27.08 -5.18
CA LYS A 306 -20.49 -26.87 -3.88
C LYS A 306 -19.49 -26.52 -2.77
N ILE A 307 -18.34 -27.20 -2.70
CA ILE A 307 -17.27 -26.88 -1.74
C ILE A 307 -16.76 -25.45 -1.96
N ILE A 308 -16.51 -25.06 -3.21
CA ILE A 308 -16.05 -23.71 -3.55
C ILE A 308 -17.09 -22.66 -3.14
N ILE A 309 -18.37 -22.84 -3.50
CA ILE A 309 -19.45 -21.94 -3.08
C ILE A 309 -19.50 -21.83 -1.56
N LEU A 310 -19.40 -22.95 -0.85
CA LEU A 310 -19.48 -22.99 0.60
C LEU A 310 -18.29 -22.27 1.25
N LEU A 311 -17.08 -22.47 0.73
CA LEU A 311 -15.87 -21.74 1.17
C LEU A 311 -15.99 -20.24 0.89
N VAL A 312 -16.42 -19.86 -0.32
CA VAL A 312 -16.64 -18.46 -0.70
C VAL A 312 -17.67 -17.83 0.22
N THR A 313 -18.79 -18.50 0.47
CA THR A 313 -19.84 -18.00 1.37
C THR A 313 -19.35 -17.85 2.80
N TYR A 314 -18.56 -18.81 3.28
CA TYR A 314 -17.97 -18.75 4.61
C TYR A 314 -17.00 -17.56 4.77
N ILE A 315 -16.10 -17.35 3.81
CA ILE A 315 -15.05 -16.32 3.90
C ILE A 315 -15.61 -14.94 3.61
N ILE A 316 -16.36 -14.78 2.51
CA ILE A 316 -16.89 -13.49 2.03
C ILE A 316 -18.09 -13.05 2.88
N TRP A 317 -19.13 -13.87 2.96
CA TRP A 317 -20.41 -13.43 3.51
C TRP A 317 -20.54 -13.65 5.02
N GLU A 318 -20.07 -14.79 5.52
CA GLU A 318 -20.20 -15.10 6.94
C GLU A 318 -19.13 -14.44 7.79
N ASN A 319 -17.88 -14.45 7.31
CA ASN A 319 -16.73 -14.05 8.10
C ASN A 319 -15.81 -13.00 7.43
N PRO A 320 -16.31 -11.79 7.10
CA PRO A 320 -15.48 -10.73 6.53
C PRO A 320 -14.31 -10.30 7.44
N VAL A 321 -14.33 -10.67 8.73
CA VAL A 321 -13.19 -10.47 9.63
C VAL A 321 -11.91 -11.16 9.16
N ILE A 322 -12.01 -12.23 8.36
CA ILE A 322 -10.84 -12.90 7.78
C ILE A 322 -10.07 -11.93 6.88
N PHE A 323 -10.76 -11.13 6.06
CA PHE A 323 -10.15 -10.08 5.26
C PHE A 323 -9.55 -8.99 6.13
N LEU A 324 -10.23 -8.60 7.22
CA LEU A 324 -9.71 -7.59 8.15
C LEU A 324 -8.39 -8.04 8.79
N ILE A 325 -8.32 -9.29 9.27
CA ILE A 325 -7.09 -9.84 9.86
C ILE A 325 -5.99 -9.96 8.80
N GLY A 326 -6.31 -10.45 7.61
CA GLY A 326 -5.35 -10.54 6.51
C GLY A 326 -4.80 -9.17 6.10
N LEU A 327 -5.64 -8.14 6.12
CA LEU A 327 -5.24 -6.78 5.79
C LEU A 327 -4.39 -6.14 6.90
N ILE A 328 -4.71 -6.37 8.18
CA ILE A 328 -3.81 -5.99 9.30
C ILE A 328 -2.46 -6.66 9.13
N PHE A 329 -2.40 -7.96 8.84
CA PHE A 329 -1.13 -8.66 8.63
C PHE A 329 -0.33 -8.07 7.46
N THR A 330 -1.02 -7.78 6.36
CA THR A 330 -0.41 -7.12 5.19
C THR A 330 0.18 -5.76 5.54
N TRP A 331 -0.51 -4.96 6.36
CA TRP A 331 -0.02 -3.67 6.85
C TRP A 331 1.16 -3.80 7.79
N LEU A 332 1.12 -4.73 8.75
CA LEU A 332 2.25 -4.98 9.65
C LEU A 332 3.48 -5.46 8.87
N TRP A 333 3.29 -6.30 7.86
CA TRP A 333 4.35 -6.73 6.97
C TRP A 333 4.92 -5.57 6.14
N ALA A 334 4.06 -4.75 5.52
CA ALA A 334 4.49 -3.58 4.77
C ALA A 334 5.24 -2.56 5.65
N PHE A 335 4.79 -2.37 6.88
CA PHE A 335 5.46 -1.54 7.88
C PHE A 335 6.86 -2.08 8.19
N PHE A 336 6.95 -3.39 8.45
CA PHE A 336 8.20 -4.07 8.74
C PHE A 336 9.21 -3.92 7.60
N ILE A 337 8.80 -4.21 6.36
CA ILE A 337 9.64 -4.03 5.16
C ILE A 337 10.06 -2.58 4.96
N THR A 338 9.17 -1.62 5.27
CA THR A 338 9.51 -0.19 5.23
C THR A 338 10.62 0.12 6.24
N CYS A 339 10.55 -0.42 7.46
CA CYS A 339 11.54 -0.15 8.49
C CYS A 339 12.90 -0.79 8.21
N THR A 340 12.94 -1.93 7.50
CA THR A 340 14.19 -2.65 7.23
C THR A 340 14.94 -2.16 5.98
N MET A 341 14.20 -1.80 4.92
CA MET A 341 14.78 -1.58 3.58
C MET A 341 14.73 -0.12 3.11
N PHE A 342 13.87 0.72 3.70
CA PHE A 342 13.54 2.03 3.15
C PHE A 342 13.64 3.12 4.21
N HIS A 343 13.98 4.33 3.78
CA HIS A 343 14.04 5.53 4.61
C HIS A 343 15.06 5.48 5.75
N SER A 344 15.47 6.64 6.23
CA SER A 344 16.29 6.72 7.44
C SER A 344 15.43 6.58 8.71
N LEU A 345 16.05 6.22 9.83
CA LEU A 345 15.37 6.16 11.14
C LEU A 345 14.66 7.49 11.46
N GLY A 346 15.26 8.64 11.12
CA GLY A 346 14.65 9.95 11.35
C GLY A 346 13.36 10.15 10.54
N GLU A 347 13.38 9.79 9.26
CA GLU A 347 12.20 9.86 8.38
C GLU A 347 11.08 8.94 8.86
N GLN A 348 11.44 7.72 9.32
CA GLN A 348 10.50 6.77 9.90
C GLN A 348 9.88 7.30 11.21
N LEU A 349 10.70 7.83 12.13
CA LEU A 349 10.23 8.38 13.41
C LEU A 349 9.28 9.56 13.22
N THR A 350 9.61 10.49 12.34
CA THR A 350 8.76 11.65 12.06
C THR A 350 7.42 11.25 11.43
N GLY A 351 7.41 10.27 10.52
CA GLY A 351 6.17 9.67 10.00
C GLY A 351 5.33 8.99 11.08
N LEU A 352 5.97 8.23 11.98
CA LEU A 352 5.30 7.57 13.10
C LEU A 352 4.70 8.58 14.08
N ILE A 353 5.46 9.60 14.48
CA ILE A 353 5.00 10.67 15.38
C ILE A 353 3.79 11.40 14.77
N ALA A 354 3.86 11.76 13.48
CA ALA A 354 2.76 12.41 12.79
C ALA A 354 1.46 11.57 12.82
N ALA A 355 1.56 10.24 12.70
CA ALA A 355 0.41 9.36 12.85
C ALA A 355 -0.10 9.34 14.31
N TYR A 356 0.80 9.24 15.28
CA TYR A 356 0.47 9.10 16.70
C TYR A 356 -0.17 10.36 17.30
N ILE A 357 0.17 11.56 16.83
CA ILE A 357 -0.43 12.82 17.32
C ILE A 357 -1.96 12.77 17.19
N VAL A 358 -2.47 12.47 16.00
CA VAL A 358 -3.92 12.47 15.76
C VAL A 358 -4.59 11.23 16.35
N VAL A 359 -3.96 10.06 16.25
CA VAL A 359 -4.54 8.84 16.81
C VAL A 359 -4.67 8.94 18.34
N SER A 360 -3.65 9.43 19.03
CA SER A 360 -3.70 9.58 20.49
C SER A 360 -4.79 10.57 20.92
N LEU A 361 -4.93 11.70 20.22
CA LEU A 361 -6.01 12.65 20.46
C LEU A 361 -7.40 12.03 20.25
N ILE A 362 -7.58 11.30 19.14
CA ILE A 362 -8.85 10.64 18.83
C ILE A 362 -9.23 9.62 19.91
N TYR A 363 -8.30 8.75 20.30
CA TYR A 363 -8.57 7.71 21.31
C TYR A 363 -8.70 8.27 22.73
N TRP A 364 -8.14 9.44 23.01
CA TRP A 364 -8.30 10.10 24.30
C TRP A 364 -9.66 10.81 24.44
N TYR A 365 -10.20 11.39 23.36
CA TYR A 365 -11.42 12.21 23.41
C TYR A 365 -12.71 11.53 22.94
N ILE A 366 -12.64 10.57 22.01
CA ILE A 366 -13.83 9.98 21.36
C ILE A 366 -14.24 8.64 22.01
N TYR A 367 -13.39 8.10 22.88
CA TYR A 367 -13.58 6.81 23.54
C TYR A 367 -13.99 7.00 25.01
#